data_AF-A0A059AU75-F1
#
_entry.id   AF-A0A059AU75-F1
#
_cell.length_a   1.000
_cell.length_b   1.000
_cell.length_c   1.000
_cell.angle_alpha   90.00
_cell.angle_beta   90.00
_cell.angle_gamma   90.00
#
_symmetry.space_group_name_H-M   'P 1'
#
loop_
_entity.id
_entity.type
_entity.pdbx_description
1 polymer ?
#
loop_
_entity_poly.entity_id
_entity_poly.type
_entity_poly.pdbx_seq_one_letter_code
_entity_poly.pdbx_strand_id
1 'polypeptide(L)'
;GLMKENAGKVGMDYQSSLMNTDVCHKFEALDLESQIEEKKMLLKSLEHIDCQLRKDDTVEQIEDALTGLKVIEIDGSCIRLSLNTYLPKYESYQQKIEEAVETVELNHELLIELVDGCLEIKNVEIFPNDVHIDDIVDAAKDFRQSFSELTIHQTPLEWFVRKVQERLIMSTLRRLAVKTAARSRHFLEYVDRDETIIAHMAGGIDALIKVPQGWPMLNIALKLKSLQSSDRHARNIYSSYLRKV
;
A
#
# COMPACT_ATOMS: atom_id res chain seq x y z
N GLY A 1 87.53 -40.91 -32.52
CA GLY A 1 87.22 -39.72 -31.71
C GLY A 1 85.74 -39.47 -31.81
N LEU A 2 85.02 -39.72 -30.72
CA LEU A 2 83.58 -39.54 -30.58
C LEU A 2 83.21 -38.05 -30.51
N MET A 3 82.09 -37.74 -31.17
CA MET A 3 80.98 -36.87 -30.74
C MET A 3 81.31 -35.58 -29.97
N LYS A 4 80.93 -34.43 -30.57
CA LYS A 4 80.51 -33.24 -29.83
C LYS A 4 79.19 -32.70 -30.38
N GLU A 5 78.15 -32.97 -29.60
CA GLU A 5 77.03 -32.11 -29.23
C GLU A 5 76.49 -31.10 -30.27
N ASN A 6 75.48 -31.56 -30.99
CA ASN A 6 74.34 -30.72 -31.40
C ASN A 6 73.41 -30.56 -30.17
N ALA A 7 73.67 -29.58 -29.32
CA ALA A 7 72.80 -29.25 -28.17
C ALA A 7 72.69 -27.73 -28.04
N GLY A 8 72.08 -27.06 -29.02
CA GLY A 8 71.99 -25.59 -29.02
C GLY A 8 70.73 -24.99 -29.63
N LYS A 9 69.81 -25.79 -30.19
CA LYS A 9 68.63 -25.26 -30.90
C LYS A 9 67.27 -25.71 -30.38
N VAL A 10 67.24 -26.58 -29.36
CA VAL A 10 65.98 -27.14 -28.83
C VAL A 10 65.44 -26.34 -27.63
N GLY A 11 66.16 -25.32 -27.13
CA GLY A 11 65.74 -24.56 -25.94
C GLY A 11 64.88 -23.31 -26.18
N MET A 12 64.96 -22.69 -27.37
CA MET A 12 64.31 -21.40 -27.65
C MET A 12 62.86 -21.54 -28.16
N ASP A 13 62.55 -22.60 -28.89
CA ASP A 13 61.21 -22.79 -29.48
C ASP A 13 60.16 -23.21 -28.44
N TYR A 14 60.58 -23.93 -27.38
CA TYR A 14 59.69 -24.34 -26.28
C TYR A 14 59.33 -23.19 -25.35
N GLN A 15 60.23 -22.23 -25.13
CA GLN A 15 59.97 -21.05 -24.31
C GLN A 15 59.05 -20.05 -25.04
N SER A 16 59.22 -19.92 -26.35
CA SER A 16 58.37 -19.12 -27.24
C SER A 16 56.95 -19.70 -27.37
N SER A 17 56.82 -21.04 -27.46
CA SER A 17 55.51 -21.68 -27.48
C SER A 17 54.80 -21.58 -26.13
N LEU A 18 55.49 -21.76 -25.00
CA LEU A 18 54.91 -21.63 -23.66
C LEU A 18 54.38 -20.21 -23.39
N MET A 19 55.15 -19.18 -23.76
CA MET A 19 54.72 -17.78 -23.64
C MET A 19 53.55 -17.45 -24.57
N ASN A 20 53.53 -17.98 -25.80
CA ASN A 20 52.38 -17.80 -26.70
C ASN A 20 51.11 -18.51 -26.18
N THR A 21 51.25 -19.66 -25.51
CA THR A 21 50.11 -20.39 -24.95
C THR A 21 49.50 -19.64 -23.76
N ASP A 22 50.34 -19.08 -22.87
CA ASP A 22 49.93 -18.24 -21.74
C ASP A 22 49.23 -16.94 -22.18
N VAL A 23 49.77 -16.27 -23.21
CA VAL A 23 49.14 -15.09 -23.81
C VAL A 23 47.81 -15.44 -24.49
N CYS A 24 47.72 -16.60 -25.15
CA CYS A 24 46.48 -17.06 -25.79
C CYS A 24 45.38 -17.36 -24.76
N HIS A 25 45.73 -18.07 -23.67
CA HIS A 25 44.80 -18.33 -22.56
C HIS A 25 44.34 -17.05 -21.86
N LYS A 26 45.23 -16.06 -21.73
CA LYS A 26 44.87 -14.74 -21.18
C LYS A 26 43.89 -13.99 -22.09
N PHE A 27 44.04 -14.11 -23.40
CA PHE A 27 43.11 -13.52 -24.38
C PHE A 27 41.74 -14.20 -24.32
N GLU A 28 41.72 -15.53 -24.24
CA GLU A 28 40.50 -16.33 -24.08
C GLU A 28 39.77 -16.03 -22.76
N ALA A 29 40.51 -15.82 -21.66
CA ALA A 29 39.94 -15.41 -20.38
C ALA A 29 39.27 -14.03 -20.45
N LEU A 30 39.89 -13.06 -21.13
CA LEU A 30 39.30 -11.72 -21.33
C LEU A 30 38.06 -11.76 -22.23
N ASP A 31 38.06 -12.61 -23.26
CA ASP A 31 36.90 -12.82 -24.13
C ASP A 31 35.73 -13.44 -23.34
N LEU A 32 36.00 -14.45 -22.51
CA LEU A 32 35.00 -15.04 -21.61
C LEU A 32 34.46 -14.03 -20.59
N GLU A 33 35.30 -13.17 -20.01
CA GLU A 33 34.86 -12.08 -19.13
C GLU A 33 33.94 -11.10 -19.86
N SER A 34 34.31 -10.71 -21.09
CA SER A 34 33.47 -9.85 -21.94
C SER A 34 32.11 -10.50 -22.22
N GLN A 35 32.09 -11.79 -22.56
CA GLN A 35 30.85 -12.54 -22.80
C GLN A 35 30.00 -12.69 -21.52
N ILE A 36 30.62 -12.83 -20.35
CA ILE A 36 29.91 -12.89 -19.06
C ILE A 36 29.24 -11.55 -18.77
N GLU A 37 29.95 -10.44 -18.95
CA GLU A 37 29.39 -9.11 -18.71
C GLU A 37 28.26 -8.79 -19.70
N GLU A 38 28.41 -9.16 -20.98
CA GLU A 38 27.36 -9.02 -21.99
C GLU A 38 26.11 -9.83 -21.63
N LYS A 39 26.28 -11.10 -21.22
CA LYS A 39 25.17 -11.94 -20.74
C LYS A 39 24.50 -11.39 -19.49
N LYS A 40 25.27 -10.81 -18.56
CA LYS A 40 24.74 -10.20 -17.34
C LYS A 40 23.92 -8.94 -17.64
N MET A 41 24.34 -8.14 -18.62
CA MET A 41 23.58 -6.99 -19.10
C MET A 41 22.28 -7.43 -19.79
N LEU A 42 22.33 -8.46 -20.63
CA LEU A 42 21.14 -9.07 -21.24
C LEU A 42 20.17 -9.60 -20.20
N LEU A 43 20.67 -10.30 -19.17
CA LEU A 43 19.83 -10.86 -18.10
C LEU A 43 19.09 -9.75 -17.35
N LYS A 44 19.79 -8.67 -16.97
CA LYS A 44 19.15 -7.49 -16.34
C LYS A 44 18.09 -6.85 -17.23
N SER A 45 18.35 -6.75 -18.53
CA SER A 45 17.37 -6.22 -19.49
C SER A 45 16.14 -7.11 -19.58
N LEU A 46 16.31 -8.43 -19.52
CA LEU A 46 15.21 -9.39 -19.59
C LEU A 46 14.37 -9.37 -18.30
N GLU A 47 15.02 -9.30 -17.13
CA GLU A 47 14.35 -9.12 -15.83
C GLU A 47 13.53 -7.83 -15.78
N HIS A 48 14.07 -6.73 -16.34
CA HIS A 48 13.34 -5.47 -16.44
C HIS A 48 12.08 -5.59 -17.31
N ILE A 49 12.17 -6.28 -18.46
CA ILE A 49 11.02 -6.51 -19.34
C ILE A 49 9.98 -7.43 -18.70
N ASP A 50 10.40 -8.52 -18.04
CA ASP A 50 9.48 -9.42 -17.29
C ASP A 50 8.72 -8.66 -16.21
N CYS A 51 9.42 -7.75 -15.49
CA CYS A 51 8.77 -6.89 -14.52
C CYS A 51 7.73 -5.96 -15.15
N GLN A 52 8.03 -5.35 -16.30
CA GLN A 52 7.06 -4.48 -16.98
C GLN A 52 5.83 -5.26 -17.44
N LEU A 53 6.02 -6.44 -18.05
CA LEU A 53 4.92 -7.29 -18.49
C LEU A 53 4.02 -7.72 -17.32
N ARG A 54 4.62 -8.14 -16.19
CA ARG A 54 3.84 -8.48 -14.98
C ARG A 54 3.04 -7.30 -14.44
N LYS A 55 3.54 -6.07 -14.59
CA LYS A 55 2.86 -4.86 -14.17
C LYS A 55 1.60 -4.66 -15.01
N ASP A 56 1.73 -4.69 -16.32
CA ASP A 56 0.63 -4.49 -17.25
C ASP A 56 -0.46 -5.56 -17.04
N ASP A 57 -0.07 -6.84 -16.93
CA ASP A 57 -0.98 -7.95 -16.66
C ASP A 57 -1.74 -7.77 -15.33
N THR A 58 -1.06 -7.28 -14.28
CA THR A 58 -1.68 -7.08 -12.97
C THR A 58 -2.62 -5.89 -12.97
N VAL A 59 -2.26 -4.82 -13.68
CA VAL A 59 -3.13 -3.65 -13.82
C VAL A 59 -4.45 -4.05 -14.48
N GLU A 60 -4.39 -4.79 -15.59
CA GLU A 60 -5.57 -5.32 -16.27
C GLU A 60 -6.41 -6.21 -15.35
N GLN A 61 -5.77 -7.14 -14.63
CA GLN A 61 -6.47 -8.01 -13.68
C GLN A 61 -7.18 -7.26 -12.56
N ILE A 62 -6.62 -6.15 -12.07
CA ILE A 62 -7.24 -5.40 -10.98
C ILE A 62 -8.43 -4.58 -11.49
N GLU A 63 -8.35 -3.98 -12.67
CA GLU A 63 -9.49 -3.32 -13.29
C GLU A 63 -10.64 -4.30 -13.55
N ASP A 64 -10.33 -5.53 -13.96
CA ASP A 64 -11.31 -6.59 -14.16
C ASP A 64 -11.90 -7.12 -12.83
N ALA A 65 -11.10 -7.20 -11.77
CA ALA A 65 -11.52 -7.76 -10.49
C ALA A 65 -12.34 -6.79 -9.63
N LEU A 66 -12.10 -5.47 -9.75
CA LEU A 66 -12.67 -4.46 -8.85
C LEU A 66 -13.54 -3.45 -9.59
N THR A 67 -14.84 -3.45 -9.26
CA THR A 67 -15.80 -2.48 -9.81
C THR A 67 -15.46 -1.05 -9.39
N GLY A 68 -15.62 -0.11 -10.33
CA GLY A 68 -15.45 1.32 -10.07
C GLY A 68 -13.99 1.77 -10.01
N LEU A 69 -13.04 0.89 -10.33
CA LEU A 69 -11.64 1.25 -10.50
C LEU A 69 -11.38 1.68 -11.96
N LYS A 70 -10.53 2.69 -12.13
CA LYS A 70 -9.95 3.02 -13.42
C LYS A 70 -8.50 3.45 -13.26
N VAL A 71 -7.60 2.93 -14.06
CA VAL A 71 -6.21 3.34 -14.14
C VAL A 71 -6.14 4.62 -14.96
N ILE A 72 -5.61 5.67 -14.35
CA ILE A 72 -5.49 6.99 -14.97
C ILE A 72 -4.16 7.10 -15.71
N GLU A 73 -3.09 6.66 -15.04
CA GLU A 73 -1.73 6.88 -15.49
C GLU A 73 -0.79 5.83 -14.91
N ILE A 74 0.17 5.41 -15.74
CA ILE A 74 1.28 4.55 -15.34
C ILE A 74 2.55 5.26 -15.78
N ASP A 75 3.34 5.73 -14.81
CA ASP A 75 4.63 6.39 -15.06
C ASP A 75 5.73 5.66 -14.29
N GLY A 76 6.59 4.94 -15.00
CA GLY A 76 7.69 4.18 -14.39
C GLY A 76 7.20 3.18 -13.34
N SER A 77 7.59 3.38 -12.08
CA SER A 77 7.16 2.56 -10.93
C SER A 77 5.90 3.07 -10.23
N CYS A 78 5.33 4.18 -10.69
CA CYS A 78 4.10 4.73 -10.14
C CYS A 78 2.87 4.23 -10.92
N ILE A 79 1.76 4.07 -10.19
CA ILE A 79 0.43 3.81 -10.73
C ILE A 79 -0.52 4.82 -10.11
N ARG A 80 -1.28 5.51 -10.95
CA ARG A 80 -2.36 6.39 -10.52
C ARG A 80 -3.71 5.77 -10.84
N LEU A 81 -4.53 5.59 -9.81
CA LEU A 81 -5.84 4.95 -9.89
C LEU A 81 -6.93 5.96 -9.52
N SER A 82 -8.04 5.92 -10.25
CA SER A 82 -9.32 6.53 -9.89
C SER A 82 -10.18 5.47 -9.22
N LEU A 83 -10.68 5.77 -8.04
CA LEU A 83 -11.63 4.98 -7.28
C LEU A 83 -12.98 5.68 -7.31
N ASN A 84 -13.91 5.10 -8.05
CA ASN A 84 -15.32 5.43 -7.99
C ASN A 84 -16.03 4.42 -7.08
N THR A 85 -16.21 4.80 -5.82
CA THR A 85 -16.78 3.91 -4.80
C THR A 85 -18.23 4.25 -4.54
N TYR A 86 -19.11 3.27 -4.71
CA TYR A 86 -20.54 3.43 -4.48
C TYR A 86 -20.90 3.11 -3.04
N LEU A 87 -21.62 4.03 -2.38
CA LEU A 87 -22.19 3.74 -1.07
C LEU A 87 -23.28 2.66 -1.17
N PRO A 88 -23.22 1.61 -0.33
CA PRO A 88 -24.32 0.65 -0.26
C PRO A 88 -25.57 1.37 0.27
N LYS A 89 -26.75 0.95 -0.22
CA LYS A 89 -28.03 1.45 0.29
C LYS A 89 -28.13 1.15 1.78
N TYR A 90 -28.13 2.20 2.59
CA TYR A 90 -28.12 2.11 4.04
C TYR A 90 -29.55 2.27 4.58
N GLU A 91 -30.22 1.15 4.86
CA GLU A 91 -31.47 1.12 5.62
C GLU A 91 -31.14 0.83 7.09
N SER A 92 -30.88 1.85 7.90
CA SER A 92 -30.79 1.62 9.34
C SER A 92 -32.20 1.42 9.92
N TYR A 93 -32.34 0.45 10.82
CA TYR A 93 -33.59 0.18 11.55
C TYR A 93 -34.06 1.34 12.46
N GLN A 94 -33.32 2.45 12.56
CA GLN A 94 -33.62 3.56 13.48
C GLN A 94 -33.60 4.96 12.87
N GLN A 95 -33.19 5.12 11.62
CA GLN A 95 -33.34 6.37 10.88
C GLN A 95 -33.92 6.05 9.52
N LYS A 96 -35.18 6.42 9.33
CA LYS A 96 -35.64 6.84 8.00
C LYS A 96 -34.71 7.98 7.58
N ILE A 97 -33.65 7.66 6.84
CA ILE A 97 -33.01 8.63 5.96
C ILE A 97 -34.02 8.81 4.82
N GLU A 98 -35.11 9.51 5.13
CA GLU A 98 -36.21 9.83 4.23
C GLU A 98 -35.79 11.02 3.38
N GLU A 99 -34.71 10.84 2.64
CA GLU A 99 -34.37 11.68 1.50
C GLU A 99 -33.40 10.87 0.65
N ALA A 100 -33.74 10.77 -0.63
CA ALA A 100 -33.05 9.99 -1.63
C ALA A 100 -31.53 10.16 -1.49
N VAL A 101 -30.86 9.18 -0.91
CA VAL A 101 -29.45 9.00 -1.17
C VAL A 101 -29.40 8.35 -2.55
N GLU A 102 -29.54 9.20 -3.58
CA GLU A 102 -28.86 8.94 -4.85
C GLU A 102 -27.49 8.39 -4.50
N THR A 103 -27.11 7.28 -5.13
CA THR A 103 -25.85 6.58 -4.90
C THR A 103 -24.74 7.61 -4.72
N VAL A 104 -24.26 7.83 -3.49
CA VAL A 104 -23.19 8.80 -3.26
C VAL A 104 -21.96 8.19 -3.88
N GLU A 105 -21.57 8.81 -4.99
CA GLU A 105 -20.38 8.49 -5.72
C GLU A 105 -19.20 9.12 -4.98
N LEU A 106 -18.35 8.28 -4.38
CA LEU A 106 -17.11 8.74 -3.78
C LEU A 106 -16.00 8.61 -4.82
N ASN A 107 -15.49 9.76 -5.24
CA ASN A 107 -14.38 9.85 -6.16
C ASN A 107 -13.11 10.14 -5.39
N HIS A 108 -12.25 9.13 -5.30
CA HIS A 108 -10.91 9.22 -4.72
C HIS A 108 -9.87 8.84 -5.76
N GLU A 109 -8.67 9.37 -5.64
CA GLU A 109 -7.52 8.93 -6.42
C GLU A 109 -6.44 8.37 -5.51
N LEU A 110 -5.77 7.33 -5.98
CA LEU A 110 -4.58 6.77 -5.35
C LEU A 110 -3.38 6.96 -6.24
N LEU A 111 -2.29 7.49 -5.69
CA LEU A 111 -0.97 7.45 -6.28
C LEU A 111 -0.14 6.42 -5.52
N ILE A 112 0.16 5.31 -6.19
CA ILE A 112 0.86 4.16 -5.61
C ILE A 112 2.25 4.10 -6.24
N GLU A 113 3.29 4.27 -5.42
CA GLU A 113 4.67 4.00 -5.80
C GLU A 113 4.98 2.53 -5.51
N LEU A 114 5.42 1.79 -6.53
CA LEU A 114 5.85 0.41 -6.40
C LEU A 114 7.36 0.30 -6.25
N VAL A 115 7.83 -0.79 -5.65
CA VAL A 115 9.26 -1.13 -5.64
C VAL A 115 9.67 -1.62 -7.04
N ASP A 116 10.70 -1.02 -7.63
CA ASP A 116 11.24 -1.45 -8.93
C ASP A 116 11.46 -2.96 -8.99
N GLY A 117 10.94 -3.61 -10.03
CA GLY A 117 11.04 -5.06 -10.19
C GLY A 117 9.90 -5.86 -9.57
N CYS A 118 9.01 -5.24 -8.77
CA CYS A 118 7.98 -5.93 -8.00
C CYS A 118 6.66 -5.13 -7.91
N LEU A 119 5.53 -5.82 -7.75
CA LEU A 119 4.21 -5.21 -7.49
C LEU A 119 4.01 -4.86 -6.02
N GLU A 120 5.11 -4.58 -5.31
CA GLU A 120 5.11 -4.31 -3.88
C GLU A 120 4.91 -2.81 -3.63
N ILE A 121 4.03 -2.49 -2.68
CA ILE A 121 3.70 -1.11 -2.34
C ILE A 121 4.84 -0.49 -1.52
N LYS A 122 5.46 0.55 -2.08
CA LYS A 122 6.52 1.33 -1.40
C LYS A 122 5.92 2.52 -0.66
N ASN A 123 5.14 3.33 -1.36
CA ASN A 123 4.47 4.51 -0.82
C ASN A 123 3.10 4.70 -1.46
N VAL A 124 2.17 5.33 -0.74
CA VAL A 124 0.83 5.63 -1.24
C VAL A 124 0.37 6.99 -0.78
N GLU A 125 -0.22 7.74 -1.70
CA GLU A 125 -0.95 8.97 -1.40
C GLU A 125 -2.41 8.82 -1.87
N ILE A 126 -3.35 9.33 -1.07
CA ILE A 126 -4.78 9.33 -1.37
C ILE A 126 -5.29 10.77 -1.51
N PHE A 127 -6.14 11.00 -2.51
CA PHE A 127 -6.70 12.29 -2.83
C PHE A 127 -8.23 12.21 -2.96
N PRO A 128 -8.99 13.06 -2.24
CA PRO A 128 -8.53 13.91 -1.14
C PRO A 128 -8.01 13.07 0.05
N ASN A 129 -7.13 13.65 0.87
CA ASN A 129 -6.60 13.02 2.08
C ASN A 129 -7.58 13.17 3.25
N ASP A 130 -8.80 12.70 3.06
CA ASP A 130 -9.90 12.77 4.03
C ASP A 130 -10.19 11.43 4.71
N VAL A 131 -9.43 10.39 4.37
CA VAL A 131 -9.54 9.04 4.93
C VAL A 131 -8.14 8.53 5.29
N HIS A 132 -8.01 7.97 6.49
CA HIS A 132 -6.74 7.43 6.96
C HIS A 132 -6.54 6.02 6.39
N ILE A 133 -5.38 5.76 5.80
CA ILE A 133 -5.05 4.47 5.17
C ILE A 133 -3.68 3.91 5.59
N ASP A 134 -2.96 4.57 6.49
CA ASP A 134 -1.57 4.21 6.83
C ASP A 134 -1.50 2.78 7.39
N ASP A 135 -2.48 2.38 8.19
CA ASP A 135 -2.60 1.01 8.71
C ASP A 135 -2.79 -0.04 7.61
N ILE A 136 -3.49 0.32 6.53
CA ILE A 136 -3.69 -0.55 5.36
C ILE A 136 -2.38 -0.63 4.55
N VAL A 137 -1.67 0.49 4.41
CA VAL A 137 -0.37 0.53 3.73
C VAL A 137 0.66 -0.32 4.46
N ASP A 138 0.73 -0.21 5.78
CA ASP A 138 1.64 -1.00 6.61
C ASP A 138 1.31 -2.49 6.51
N ALA A 139 0.02 -2.86 6.60
CA ALA A 139 -0.41 -4.23 6.41
C ALA A 139 -0.12 -4.78 4.99
N ALA A 140 -0.20 -3.93 3.97
CA ALA A 140 0.13 -4.31 2.59
C ALA A 140 1.63 -4.54 2.39
N LYS A 141 2.49 -3.80 3.10
CA LYS A 141 3.94 -4.03 3.12
C LYS A 141 4.30 -5.35 3.80
N ASP A 142 3.58 -5.69 4.87
CA ASP A 142 3.75 -6.94 5.61
C ASP A 142 3.14 -8.16 4.89
N PHE A 143 2.28 -7.93 3.89
CA PHE A 143 1.51 -8.94 3.15
C PHE A 143 2.38 -10.09 2.60
N ARG A 144 3.65 -9.81 2.27
CA ARG A 144 4.64 -10.79 1.78
C ARG A 144 4.98 -11.87 2.81
N GLN A 145 4.98 -11.57 4.10
CA GLN A 145 5.45 -12.49 5.14
C GLN A 145 4.36 -13.45 5.62
N SER A 146 3.08 -13.10 5.47
CA SER A 146 1.99 -13.78 6.17
C SER A 146 1.11 -14.68 5.31
N PHE A 147 1.16 -14.59 3.98
CA PHE A 147 0.14 -15.21 3.11
C PHE A 147 0.64 -16.21 2.07
N SER A 148 1.89 -16.70 2.15
CA SER A 148 2.35 -17.84 1.33
C SER A 148 1.57 -19.15 1.58
N GLU A 149 0.72 -19.20 2.62
CA GLU A 149 -0.01 -20.39 3.04
C GLU A 149 -1.54 -20.34 2.80
N LEU A 150 -2.12 -19.19 2.43
CA LEU A 150 -3.56 -19.09 2.19
C LEU A 150 -3.87 -19.08 0.69
N THR A 151 -4.81 -19.94 0.29
CA THR A 151 -5.36 -20.20 -1.06
C THR A 151 -6.07 -19.00 -1.72
N ILE A 152 -5.67 -17.77 -1.42
CA ILE A 152 -6.26 -16.56 -1.98
C ILE A 152 -5.46 -16.18 -3.23
N HIS A 153 -6.05 -16.35 -4.40
CA HIS A 153 -5.51 -15.93 -5.71
C HIS A 153 -5.45 -14.40 -5.89
N GLN A 154 -5.41 -13.62 -4.81
CA GLN A 154 -5.47 -12.16 -4.85
C GLN A 154 -4.07 -11.57 -4.82
N THR A 155 -3.79 -10.61 -5.72
CA THR A 155 -2.52 -9.88 -5.69
C THR A 155 -2.45 -8.91 -4.50
N PRO A 156 -1.26 -8.58 -3.96
CA PRO A 156 -1.12 -7.60 -2.88
C PRO A 156 -1.77 -6.26 -3.20
N LEU A 157 -1.67 -5.83 -4.46
CA LEU A 157 -2.26 -4.60 -4.95
C LEU A 157 -3.80 -4.68 -5.01
N GLU A 158 -4.37 -5.79 -5.48
CA GLU A 158 -5.82 -6.02 -5.46
C GLU A 158 -6.37 -6.07 -4.03
N TRP A 159 -5.67 -6.71 -3.09
CA TRP A 159 -6.05 -6.70 -1.67
C TRP A 159 -6.04 -5.28 -1.11
N PHE A 160 -4.96 -4.54 -1.38
CA PHE A 160 -4.79 -3.16 -0.91
C PHE A 160 -5.92 -2.26 -1.39
N VAL A 161 -6.18 -2.23 -2.70
CA VAL A 161 -7.22 -1.38 -3.30
C VAL A 161 -8.59 -1.72 -2.72
N ARG A 162 -8.90 -3.01 -2.55
CA ARG A 162 -10.15 -3.45 -1.92
C ARG A 162 -10.28 -2.96 -0.49
N LYS A 163 -9.20 -3.00 0.30
CA LYS A 163 -9.20 -2.48 1.68
C LYS A 163 -9.36 -0.96 1.73
N VAL A 164 -8.79 -0.23 0.79
CA VAL A 164 -9.04 1.20 0.66
C VAL A 164 -10.51 1.48 0.36
N GLN A 165 -11.13 0.78 -0.60
CA GLN A 165 -12.56 0.93 -0.91
C GLN A 165 -13.45 0.63 0.32
N GLU A 166 -13.18 -0.46 1.05
CA GLU A 166 -13.88 -0.78 2.30
C GLU A 166 -13.77 0.37 3.32
N ARG A 167 -12.56 0.95 3.48
CA ARG A 167 -12.31 2.07 4.37
C ARG A 167 -13.03 3.35 3.93
N LEU A 168 -13.06 3.66 2.64
CA LEU A 168 -13.81 4.81 2.09
C LEU A 168 -15.30 4.72 2.42
N ILE A 169 -15.90 3.54 2.19
CA ILE A 169 -17.32 3.28 2.49
C ILE A 169 -17.58 3.47 3.98
N MET A 170 -16.78 2.82 4.83
CA MET A 170 -17.00 2.85 6.28
C MET A 170 -16.82 4.26 6.85
N SER A 171 -15.77 4.97 6.45
CA SER A 171 -15.49 6.33 6.93
C SER A 171 -16.63 7.27 6.54
N THR A 172 -17.14 7.16 5.32
CA THR A 172 -18.24 7.98 4.83
C THR A 172 -19.54 7.68 5.57
N LEU A 173 -19.89 6.41 5.75
CA LEU A 173 -21.08 6.03 6.50
C LEU A 173 -21.02 6.51 7.96
N ARG A 174 -19.84 6.41 8.60
CA ARG A 174 -19.62 6.93 9.96
C ARG A 174 -19.81 8.44 10.03
N ARG A 175 -19.22 9.20 9.09
CA ARG A 175 -19.39 10.66 9.00
C ARG A 175 -20.86 11.04 8.80
N LEU A 176 -21.57 10.34 7.90
CA LEU A 176 -22.99 10.57 7.65
C LEU A 176 -23.83 10.30 8.91
N ALA A 177 -23.63 9.16 9.57
CA ALA A 177 -24.36 8.80 10.80
C ALA A 177 -24.12 9.80 11.94
N VAL A 178 -22.89 10.31 12.09
CA VAL A 178 -22.57 11.35 13.07
C VAL A 178 -23.25 12.67 12.70
N LYS A 179 -23.21 13.05 11.42
CA LYS A 179 -23.82 14.28 10.92
C LYS A 179 -25.34 14.29 11.08
N THR A 180 -26.01 13.15 10.85
CA THR A 180 -27.47 13.04 11.06
C THR A 180 -27.85 13.06 12.54
N ALA A 181 -26.98 12.56 13.43
CA ALA A 181 -27.17 12.60 14.88
C ALA A 181 -26.93 13.99 15.48
N ALA A 182 -26.15 14.84 14.83
CA ALA A 182 -25.86 16.21 15.26
C ALA A 182 -27.11 17.10 15.19
N ARG A 183 -27.83 17.21 16.32
CA ARG A 183 -28.91 18.19 16.51
C ARG A 183 -28.37 19.43 17.22
N SER A 184 -29.08 20.56 17.11
CA SER A 184 -28.72 21.93 17.55
C SER A 184 -28.10 22.13 18.95
N ARG A 185 -28.08 21.11 19.82
CA ARG A 185 -27.55 21.19 21.20
C ARG A 185 -26.20 20.47 21.41
N HIS A 186 -25.71 19.70 20.43
CA HIS A 186 -24.43 19.00 20.54
C HIS A 186 -23.71 19.04 19.19
N PHE A 187 -22.43 19.41 19.20
CA PHE A 187 -21.58 19.29 18.02
C PHE A 187 -20.89 17.92 18.08
N LEU A 188 -21.06 17.10 17.05
CA LEU A 188 -20.40 15.80 16.96
C LEU A 188 -19.45 15.78 15.76
N GLU A 189 -18.25 15.28 16.00
CA GLU A 189 -17.20 15.10 15.00
C GLU A 189 -16.76 13.64 14.95
N TYR A 190 -16.55 13.10 13.75
CA TYR A 190 -15.92 11.80 13.55
C TYR A 190 -14.47 11.99 13.15
N VAL A 191 -13.57 11.40 13.92
CA VAL A 191 -12.13 11.37 13.67
C VAL A 191 -11.75 9.98 13.19
N ASP A 192 -11.37 9.88 11.92
CA ASP A 192 -11.14 8.60 11.24
C ASP A 192 -9.91 7.85 11.77
N ARG A 193 -8.79 8.56 11.95
CA ARG A 193 -7.52 8.01 12.43
C ARG A 193 -7.65 7.23 13.75
N ASP A 194 -8.45 7.75 14.68
CA ASP A 194 -8.64 7.16 16.01
C ASP A 194 -9.91 6.31 16.12
N GLU A 195 -10.65 6.14 15.02
CA GLU A 195 -11.99 5.55 14.97
C GLU A 195 -12.86 6.03 16.15
N THR A 196 -12.88 7.35 16.37
CA THR A 196 -13.48 7.97 17.56
C THR A 196 -14.47 9.04 17.15
N ILE A 197 -15.62 9.06 17.83
CA ILE A 197 -16.57 10.17 17.77
C ILE A 197 -16.29 11.09 18.94
N ILE A 198 -16.13 12.37 18.66
CA ILE A 198 -16.01 13.42 19.67
C ILE A 198 -17.36 14.13 19.75
N ALA A 199 -18.01 14.04 20.91
CA ALA A 199 -19.23 14.79 21.20
C ALA A 199 -18.88 15.97 22.10
N HIS A 200 -18.99 17.18 21.55
CA HIS A 200 -18.77 18.43 22.26
C HIS A 200 -20.03 18.81 23.01
N MET A 201 -19.92 18.77 24.33
CA MET A 201 -21.03 19.00 25.25
C MET A 201 -20.98 20.42 25.84
N ALA A 202 -22.12 20.88 26.33
CA ALA A 202 -22.20 22.14 27.05
C ALA A 202 -21.27 22.13 28.28
N GLY A 203 -20.61 23.27 28.53
CA GLY A 203 -19.66 23.42 29.64
C GLY A 203 -18.20 23.09 29.30
N GLY A 204 -17.85 22.98 28.02
CA GLY A 204 -16.46 22.75 27.60
C GLY A 204 -15.97 21.35 27.96
N ILE A 205 -16.83 20.35 27.80
CA ILE A 205 -16.53 18.94 28.02
C ILE A 205 -16.69 18.21 26.70
N ASP A 206 -15.68 17.40 26.36
CA ASP A 206 -15.69 16.53 25.20
C ASP A 206 -15.84 15.07 25.66
N ALA A 207 -16.83 14.37 25.11
CA ALA A 207 -16.99 12.94 25.27
C ALA A 207 -16.37 12.20 24.09
N LEU A 208 -15.34 11.40 24.37
CA LEU A 208 -14.69 10.54 23.38
C LEU A 208 -15.39 9.19 23.38
N ILE A 209 -15.95 8.81 22.24
CA ILE A 209 -16.73 7.58 22.07
C ILE A 209 -15.99 6.70 21.06
N LYS A 210 -15.60 5.49 21.47
CA LYS A 210 -14.93 4.55 20.59
C LYS A 210 -15.95 3.92 19.64
N VAL A 211 -15.63 3.94 18.35
CA VAL A 211 -16.42 3.28 17.31
C VAL A 211 -15.97 1.82 17.19
N PRO A 212 -16.86 0.83 17.33
CA PRO A 212 -16.52 -0.57 17.10
C PRO A 212 -16.43 -0.87 15.60
N GLN A 213 -15.64 -1.89 15.26
CA GLN A 213 -15.56 -2.40 13.90
C GLN A 213 -16.95 -2.83 13.41
N GLY A 214 -17.32 -2.40 12.19
CA GLY A 214 -18.61 -2.70 11.59
C GLY A 214 -19.75 -1.73 11.94
N TRP A 215 -19.59 -0.82 12.92
CA TRP A 215 -20.51 0.32 13.06
C TRP A 215 -20.24 1.36 11.96
N PRO A 216 -21.26 1.92 11.28
CA PRO A 216 -22.69 1.89 11.61
C PRO A 216 -23.51 0.83 10.87
N MET A 217 -22.88 -0.06 10.09
CA MET A 217 -23.59 -1.11 9.35
C MET A 217 -24.20 -2.17 10.26
N LEU A 218 -23.49 -2.52 11.33
CA LEU A 218 -23.95 -3.45 12.35
C LEU A 218 -24.55 -2.67 13.52
N ASN A 219 -25.64 -3.20 14.09
CA ASN A 219 -26.28 -2.65 15.29
C ASN A 219 -25.45 -2.98 16.54
N ILE A 220 -24.28 -2.36 16.63
CA ILE A 220 -23.33 -2.51 17.74
C ILE A 220 -23.38 -1.25 18.59
N ALA A 221 -23.53 -1.42 19.90
CA ALA A 221 -23.52 -0.30 20.83
C ALA A 221 -22.17 0.42 20.86
N LEU A 222 -22.20 1.74 20.82
CA LEU A 222 -21.02 2.59 20.99
C LEU A 222 -20.56 2.59 22.45
N LYS A 223 -19.23 2.65 22.66
CA LYS A 223 -18.65 2.65 24.00
C LYS A 223 -18.00 3.99 24.32
N LEU A 224 -18.44 4.62 25.42
CA LEU A 224 -17.75 5.80 25.95
C LEU A 224 -16.34 5.42 26.39
N LYS A 225 -15.33 6.12 25.84
CA LYS A 225 -13.92 5.95 26.16
C LYS A 225 -13.50 6.84 27.33
N SER A 226 -13.85 8.13 27.27
CA SER A 226 -13.50 9.11 28.32
C SER A 226 -14.30 10.40 28.20
N LEU A 227 -14.35 11.17 29.29
CA LEU A 227 -14.79 12.57 29.32
C LEU A 227 -13.57 13.45 29.59
N GLN A 228 -13.35 14.47 28.77
CA GLN A 228 -12.20 15.37 28.85
C GLN A 228 -12.65 16.82 28.80
N SER A 229 -11.83 17.75 29.28
CA SER A 229 -12.11 19.18 29.11
C SER A 229 -11.71 19.54 27.69
N SER A 230 -12.55 20.31 27.01
CA SER A 230 -12.23 20.85 25.69
C SER A 230 -11.01 21.79 25.74
N ASP A 231 -10.68 22.32 26.93
CA ASP A 231 -9.44 23.06 27.15
C ASP A 231 -8.25 22.09 27.35
N ARG A 232 -7.42 21.97 26.30
CA ARG A 232 -6.22 21.12 26.28
C ARG A 232 -5.16 21.55 27.30
N HIS A 233 -5.36 22.64 28.04
CA HIS A 233 -4.46 23.10 29.11
C HIS A 233 -4.99 22.82 30.52
N ALA A 234 -6.23 22.37 30.66
CA ALA A 234 -6.81 21.99 31.95
C ALA A 234 -6.46 20.53 32.29
N ARG A 235 -5.28 20.34 32.90
CA ARG A 235 -4.90 19.09 33.53
C ARG A 235 -5.91 18.77 34.64
N ASN A 236 -6.72 17.72 34.42
CA ASN A 236 -7.72 17.14 35.33
C ASN A 236 -9.03 17.93 35.48
N ILE A 237 -10.11 17.42 34.88
CA ILE A 237 -11.45 17.74 35.34
C ILE A 237 -11.64 17.08 36.71
N TYR A 238 -11.76 17.89 37.76
CA TYR A 238 -12.23 17.43 39.05
C TYR A 238 -13.65 16.86 38.91
N SER A 239 -13.87 15.69 39.50
CA SER A 239 -15.11 14.90 39.53
C SER A 239 -16.28 15.59 40.27
N SER A 240 -16.56 16.85 39.95
CA SER A 240 -17.70 17.61 40.50
C SER A 240 -18.86 17.77 39.51
N TYR A 241 -18.64 17.51 38.21
CA TYR A 241 -19.68 17.67 37.18
C TYR A 241 -20.50 16.39 36.92
N LEU A 242 -20.11 15.24 37.47
CA LEU A 242 -20.87 13.98 37.32
C LEU A 242 -21.93 13.73 38.41
N ARG A 243 -22.34 14.76 39.17
CA ARG A 243 -23.44 14.64 40.13
C ARG A 243 -24.54 15.69 39.93
N LYS A 244 -25.55 15.26 39.18
CA LYS A 244 -27.00 15.59 39.19
C LYS A 244 -27.46 15.51 37.73
N VAL A 245 -28.44 14.69 37.35
CA VAL A 245 -29.74 14.41 37.97
C VAL A 245 -30.07 12.94 37.89
#